data_AF-A0A3D2L9U4-F1
#
_entry.id   AF-A0A3D2L9U4-F1
#
_cell.length_a   1.000
_cell.length_b   1.000
_cell.length_c   1.000
_cell.angle_alpha   90.00
_cell.angle_beta   90.00
_cell.angle_gamma   90.00
#
_symmetry.space_group_name_H-M   'P 1'
#
loop_
_entity.id
_entity.type
_entity.pdbx_description
1 polymer ?
#
loop_
_entity_poly.entity_id
_entity_poly.type
_entity_poly.pdbx_seq_one_letter_code
_entity_poly.pdbx_strand_id
1 'polypeptide(L)'
;TILQLLKLPDGTVKVLVEGKTRARLNQLHDRGEYFEAEVEAYDEAQGTDDDVQALMRAVQEQFENYVKLNRKIPPESVTTIAALTEPGRLADAVASNLS
;
A
#
# COMPACT_ATOMS: atom_id res chain seq x y z
N THR A 1 3.44 -0.59 -11.46
CA THR A 1 3.02 -0.51 -12.88
C THR A 1 2.57 0.90 -13.19
N ILE A 2 2.83 1.42 -14.39
CA ILE A 2 2.22 2.66 -14.86
C ILE A 2 0.86 2.31 -15.46
N LEU A 3 -0.23 2.77 -14.85
CA LEU A 3 -1.59 2.53 -15.31
C LEU A 3 -2.05 3.59 -16.31
N GLN A 4 -1.68 4.84 -16.06
CA GLN A 4 -2.09 5.97 -16.90
C GLN A 4 -1.04 7.07 -16.88
N LEU A 5 -0.84 7.71 -18.03
CA LEU A 5 -0.01 8.90 -18.18
C LEU A 5 -0.86 9.99 -18.85
N LEU A 6 -1.01 11.13 -18.18
CA LEU A 6 -1.78 12.27 -18.67
C LEU A 6 -0.87 13.49 -18.73
N LYS A 7 -0.69 14.05 -19.93
CA LYS A 7 -0.03 15.36 -20.11
C LYS A 7 -1.08 16.46 -19.94
N LEU A 8 -0.83 17.37 -19.01
CA LEU A 8 -1.67 18.52 -18.76
C LEU A 8 -1.27 19.69 -19.70
N PRO A 9 -2.18 20.64 -19.97
CA PRO A 9 -1.91 21.76 -20.88
C PRO A 9 -0.76 22.68 -20.46
N ASP A 10 -0.40 22.67 -19.17
CA ASP A 10 0.72 23.42 -18.59
C ASP A 10 2.09 22.72 -18.78
N GLY A 11 2.11 21.53 -19.40
CA GLY A 11 3.31 20.74 -19.62
C GLY A 11 3.60 19.70 -18.52
N THR A 12 2.82 19.70 -17.42
CA THR A 12 2.99 18.73 -16.34
C THR A 12 2.50 17.34 -16.76
N VAL A 13 3.16 16.28 -16.27
CA VAL A 13 2.72 14.90 -16.48
C VAL A 13 2.15 14.32 -15.19
N LYS A 14 0.86 13.98 -15.18
CA LYS A 14 0.22 13.22 -14.11
C LYS A 14 0.31 11.74 -14.43
N VAL A 15 0.92 10.97 -13.53
CA VAL A 15 1.09 9.51 -13.69
C VAL A 15 0.29 8.80 -12.61
N LEU A 16 -0.54 7.83 -13.01
CA LEU A 16 -1.19 6.89 -12.11
C LEU A 16 -0.36 5.61 -12.06
N VAL A 17 0.03 5.21 -10.85
CA VAL A 17 0.85 4.02 -10.62
C VAL A 17 0.18 3.06 -9.65
N GLU A 18 0.46 1.78 -9.84
CA GLU A 18 0.07 0.70 -8.93
C GLU A 18 1.32 0.04 -8.35
N GLY A 19 1.43 0.00 -7.02
CA GLY A 19 2.47 -0.75 -6.33
C GLY A 19 2.28 -2.25 -6.54
N LYS A 20 3.35 -2.98 -6.88
CA LYS A 20 3.28 -4.43 -7.15
C LYS A 20 3.79 -5.27 -5.98
N THR A 21 5.00 -4.96 -5.53
CA THR A 21 5.66 -5.65 -4.42
C THR A 21 6.67 -4.69 -3.80
N ARG A 22 7.05 -4.96 -2.57
CA ARG A 22 8.19 -4.33 -1.92
C ARG A 22 9.48 -4.84 -2.56
N ALA A 23 10.49 -3.98 -2.59
CA ALA A 23 11.82 -4.33 -3.06
C ALA A 23 12.85 -3.79 -2.08
N ARG A 24 13.92 -4.54 -1.84
CA ARG A 24 15.08 -4.03 -1.14
C ARG A 24 15.98 -3.32 -2.14
N LEU A 25 16.36 -2.09 -1.81
CA LEU A 25 17.35 -1.33 -2.55
C LEU A 25 18.74 -1.86 -2.22
N ASN A 26 19.46 -2.35 -3.22
CA ASN A 26 20.84 -2.81 -3.07
C ASN A 26 21.82 -1.70 -3.43
N GLN A 27 21.58 -1.01 -4.54
CA GLN A 27 22.41 0.10 -4.98
C GLN A 27 21.57 1.15 -5.73
N LEU A 28 21.94 2.42 -5.57
CA LEU A 28 21.36 3.54 -6.29
C LEU A 28 22.46 4.25 -7.07
N HIS A 29 22.26 4.43 -8.38
CA HIS A 29 23.16 5.12 -9.29
C HIS A 29 22.52 6.44 -9.72
N ASP A 30 23.22 7.54 -9.50
CA ASP A 30 22.86 8.84 -10.03
C ASP A 30 23.36 8.95 -11.49
N ARG A 31 22.44 9.11 -12.43
CA ARG A 31 22.74 9.30 -13.87
C ARG A 31 22.61 10.77 -14.29
N GLY A 32 22.46 11.70 -13.34
CA GLY A 32 22.26 13.13 -13.55
C GLY A 32 20.82 13.50 -13.87
N GLU A 33 20.24 12.90 -14.91
CA GLU A 33 18.85 13.18 -15.31
C GLU A 33 17.82 12.30 -14.59
N TYR A 34 18.25 11.14 -14.10
CA TYR A 34 17.42 10.19 -13.39
C TYR A 34 18.25 9.33 -12.44
N PHE A 35 17.56 8.62 -11.55
CA PHE A 35 18.16 7.59 -10.71
C PHE A 35 17.87 6.22 -11.28
N GLU A 36 18.87 5.36 -11.25
CA GLU A 36 18.78 3.95 -11.61
C GLU A 36 19.09 3.12 -10.37
N ALA A 37 18.27 2.12 -10.07
CA ALA A 37 18.40 1.33 -8.86
C ALA A 37 18.55 -0.16 -9.17
N GLU A 38 19.51 -0.79 -8.49
CA GLU A 38 19.58 -2.24 -8.39
C GLU A 38 18.74 -2.68 -7.18
N VAL A 39 17.74 -3.51 -7.44
CA VAL A 39 16.77 -3.94 -6.43
C VAL A 39 16.57 -5.45 -6.46
N GLU A 40 16.29 -6.02 -5.30
CA GLU A 40 15.82 -7.39 -5.15
C GLU A 40 14.37 -7.41 -4.66
N ALA A 41 13.59 -8.40 -5.09
CA ALA A 41 12.25 -8.60 -4.56
C ALA A 41 12.33 -8.84 -3.05
N TYR A 42 11.50 -8.14 -2.29
CA TYR A 42 11.44 -8.37 -0.85
C TYR A 42 10.45 -9.50 -0.59
N ASP A 43 10.96 -10.64 -0.13
CA ASP A 43 10.11 -11.74 0.29
C ASP A 43 9.41 -11.38 1.60
N GLU A 44 8.12 -11.09 1.51
CA GLU A 44 7.29 -10.84 2.67
C GLU A 44 7.11 -12.13 3.46
N ALA A 45 7.32 -12.05 4.78
CA ALA A 45 7.07 -13.17 5.67
C ALA A 45 5.58 -13.54 5.58
N GLN A 46 5.30 -14.73 5.05
CA GLN A 46 3.98 -15.32 5.02
C GLN A 46 3.64 -15.77 6.45
N GLY A 47 2.98 -14.89 7.19
CA GLY A 47 2.45 -15.21 8.51
C GLY A 47 1.13 -15.95 8.38
N THR A 48 1.15 -17.28 8.42
CA THR A 48 -0.09 -18.10 8.50
C THR A 48 -0.31 -18.68 9.89
N ASP A 49 0.49 -18.28 10.87
CA ASP A 49 0.34 -18.74 12.26
C ASP A 49 -0.92 -18.14 12.90
N ASP A 50 -1.45 -18.82 13.91
CA ASP A 50 -2.69 -18.45 14.61
C ASP A 50 -2.60 -17.03 15.18
N ASP A 51 -1.41 -16.62 15.64
CA ASP A 51 -1.13 -15.27 16.13
C ASP A 51 -1.33 -14.20 15.05
N VAL A 52 -0.97 -14.48 13.80
CA VAL A 52 -1.14 -13.53 12.70
C VAL A 52 -2.60 -13.37 12.35
N GLN A 53 -3.37 -14.46 12.37
CA GLN A 53 -4.83 -14.40 12.18
C GLN A 53 -5.53 -13.66 13.32
N ALA A 54 -5.05 -13.81 14.56
CA ALA A 54 -5.53 -13.03 15.69
C ALA A 54 -5.24 -11.53 15.51
N LEU A 55 -4.02 -11.17 15.12
CA LEU A 55 -3.63 -9.78 14.84
C LEU A 55 -4.41 -9.16 13.70
N MET A 56 -4.65 -9.89 12.60
CA MET A 56 -5.46 -9.40 11.48
C MET A 56 -6.87 -9.02 11.94
N ARG A 57 -7.52 -9.87 12.76
CA ARG A 57 -8.84 -9.56 13.34
C ARG A 57 -8.81 -8.32 14.22
N ALA A 58 -7.79 -8.21 15.09
CA ALA A 58 -7.63 -7.05 15.96
C ALA A 58 -7.43 -5.75 15.17
N VAL A 59 -6.63 -5.78 14.09
CA VAL A 59 -6.41 -4.63 13.21
C VAL A 59 -7.69 -4.22 12.49
N GLN A 60 -8.47 -5.18 11.99
CA GLN A 60 -9.75 -4.90 11.33
C GLN A 60 -10.76 -4.23 12.29
N GLU A 61 -10.90 -4.77 13.51
CA GLU A 61 -11.76 -4.18 14.54
C GLU A 61 -11.32 -2.77 14.91
N GLN A 62 -10.01 -2.57 15.11
CA GLN A 62 -9.46 -1.26 15.43
C GLN A 62 -9.65 -0.25 14.29
N PHE A 63 -9.51 -0.68 13.03
CA PHE A 63 -9.75 0.16 11.86
C PHE A 63 -11.23 0.55 11.74
N GLU A 64 -12.17 -0.36 11.97
CA GLU A 64 -13.60 -0.04 11.98
C GLU A 64 -13.92 1.03 13.04
N ASN A 65 -13.36 0.89 14.24
CA ASN A 65 -13.50 1.88 15.31
C ASN A 65 -12.89 3.24 14.92
N TYR A 66 -11.73 3.22 14.26
CA TYR A 66 -11.09 4.43 13.75
C TYR A 66 -11.96 5.16 12.71
N VAL A 67 -12.53 4.45 11.73
CA VAL A 67 -13.42 5.04 10.71
C VAL A 67 -14.68 5.66 11.33
N LYS A 68 -15.26 5.02 12.36
CA LYS A 68 -16.41 5.59 13.10
C LYS A 68 -16.08 6.95 13.73
N LEU A 69 -14.84 7.16 14.14
CA LEU A 69 -14.36 8.41 14.75
C LEU A 69 -13.91 9.43 13.69
N ASN A 70 -13.35 8.99 12.56
CA ASN A 70 -12.84 9.83 11.48
C ASN A 70 -13.76 9.81 10.24
N ARG A 71 -14.70 10.76 10.19
CA ARG A 71 -15.70 10.89 9.10
C ARG A 71 -15.14 11.23 7.71
N LYS A 72 -13.82 11.46 7.57
CA LYS A 72 -13.19 11.66 6.26
C LYS A 72 -13.05 10.37 5.48
N ILE A 73 -13.06 9.22 6.16
CA ILE A 73 -12.88 7.92 5.53
C ILE A 73 -14.25 7.35 5.19
N PRO A 74 -14.50 7.00 3.91
CA PRO A 74 -15.78 6.44 3.52
C PRO A 74 -16.03 5.06 4.17
N PRO A 75 -17.25 4.77 4.67
CA PRO A 75 -17.57 3.49 5.33
C PRO A 75 -17.30 2.25 4.46
N GLU A 76 -17.39 2.35 3.14
CA GLU A 76 -17.08 1.26 2.20
C GLU A 76 -15.62 0.78 2.27
N SER A 77 -14.72 1.62 2.81
CA SER A 77 -13.32 1.26 3.04
C SER A 77 -13.22 0.12 4.06
N VAL A 78 -14.11 0.08 5.06
CA VAL A 78 -14.14 -1.00 6.07
C VAL A 78 -14.46 -2.34 5.41
N THR A 79 -15.49 -2.39 4.58
CA THR A 79 -15.89 -3.61 3.86
C THR A 79 -14.79 -4.10 2.93
N THR A 80 -14.11 -3.18 2.24
CA THR A 80 -13.02 -3.51 1.32
C THR A 80 -11.83 -4.13 2.06
N ILE A 81 -11.45 -3.55 3.21
CA ILE A 81 -10.34 -4.02 4.04
C ILE A 81 -10.68 -5.35 4.73
N ALA A 82 -11.92 -5.54 5.17
CA ALA A 82 -12.37 -6.79 5.81
C ALA A 82 -12.32 -8.01 4.86
N ALA A 83 -12.37 -7.79 3.53
CA ALA A 83 -12.26 -8.85 2.53
C ALA A 83 -10.82 -9.32 2.28
N LEU A 84 -9.80 -8.62 2.81
CA LEU A 84 -8.39 -8.95 2.61
C LEU A 84 -7.96 -10.10 3.51
N THR A 85 -7.48 -11.17 2.89
CA THR A 85 -6.98 -12.39 3.56
C THR A 85 -5.46 -12.43 3.69
N GLU A 86 -4.75 -11.58 2.95
CA GLU A 86 -3.28 -11.47 3.01
C GLU A 86 -2.88 -10.41 4.05
N PRO A 87 -2.09 -10.77 5.08
CA PRO A 87 -1.73 -9.84 6.17
C PRO A 87 -0.97 -8.60 5.67
N GLY A 88 -0.06 -8.77 4.70
CA GLY A 88 0.68 -7.67 4.09
C GLY A 88 -0.25 -6.67 3.39
N ARG A 89 -1.19 -7.18 2.57
CA ARG A 89 -2.19 -6.33 1.91
C ARG A 89 -3.12 -5.64 2.90
N LEU A 90 -3.53 -6.34 3.97
CA LEU A 90 -4.34 -5.75 5.03
C LEU A 90 -3.61 -4.55 5.64
N ALA A 91 -2.34 -4.72 6.01
CA ALA A 91 -1.52 -3.66 6.57
C ALA A 91 -1.38 -2.47 5.62
N ASP A 92 -1.14 -2.73 4.33
CA ASP A 92 -1.02 -1.69 3.29
C ASP A 92 -2.31 -0.89 3.10
N ALA A 93 -3.44 -1.58 2.99
CA ALA A 93 -4.73 -0.94 2.80
C ALA A 93 -5.15 -0.11 4.01
N VAL A 94 -4.86 -0.58 5.22
CA VAL A 94 -5.09 0.22 6.43
C VAL A 94 -4.20 1.47 6.42
N ALA A 95 -2.89 1.31 6.20
CA ALA A 95 -1.93 2.41 6.22
C ALA A 95 -2.26 3.53 5.22
N SER A 96 -2.74 3.18 4.01
CA SER A 96 -3.12 4.17 3.00
C SER A 96 -4.32 5.04 3.39
N ASN A 97 -5.09 4.64 4.40
CA ASN A 97 -6.29 5.35 4.88
C ASN A 97 -6.05 6.18 6.15
N LEU A 98 -4.86 6.13 6.77
CA LEU A 98 -4.59 6.80 8.06
C LEU A 98 -4.15 8.28 7.93
N SER A 99 -4.19 8.86 6.73
CA SER A 99 -3.73 10.23 6.44
C SER A 99 -4.60 11.35 7.02
#